data_AF-A0A7X6RK39-F1
#
_entry.id   AF-A0A7X6RK39-F1
#
_cell.length_a   1.000
_cell.length_b   1.000
_cell.length_c   1.000
_cell.angle_alpha   90.00
_cell.angle_beta   90.00
_cell.angle_gamma   90.00
#
_symmetry.space_group_name_H-M   'P 1'
#
loop_
_entity.id
_entity.type
_entity.pdbx_description
1 polymer ?
#
loop_
_entity_poly.entity_id
_entity_poly.type
_entity_poly.pdbx_seq_one_letter_code
_entity_poly.pdbx_strand_id
1 'polypeptide(L)'
;MPKHQSTAAKKARAAARDGRKYTTALHEARSTAAPQVLAGSPQWHARRAADPGTRGIYLWNRFRRRVVRGRLVFNDTPRGRDQLLSLLYDMVLTARPELAPTVPDDAVAAADFDAIDAAFAPLDRAVRCVLAQSPASVWQQQLQAHVEALDAQTGPGWQARRALTGWYHRALTPVYTFDEWPRAEGLPYYGTCDTLDAVLVHTAGGYAPGTRVQLDDDRIVYVLRVDWWDEHGGPDGYTVVPEDTGGDFEIRADRVVGTA
;
A
#
# COMPACT_ATOMS: atom_id res chain seq x y z
N MET A 1 31.17 2.48 21.74
CA MET A 1 30.47 1.96 20.55
C MET A 1 29.78 3.12 19.82
N PRO A 2 30.08 3.37 18.54
CA PRO A 2 29.43 4.44 17.79
C PRO A 2 27.95 4.10 17.55
N LYS A 3 27.05 5.03 17.90
CA LYS A 3 25.60 4.86 17.66
C LYS A 3 25.35 4.85 16.15
N HIS A 4 24.77 3.76 15.65
CA HIS A 4 24.42 3.64 14.23
C HIS A 4 23.35 4.70 13.90
N GLN A 5 23.71 5.66 13.05
CA GLN A 5 22.80 6.74 12.66
C GLN A 5 22.01 6.33 11.40
N SER A 6 20.68 6.51 11.41
CA SER A 6 19.84 6.16 10.28
C SER A 6 20.10 7.07 9.06
N THR A 7 19.83 6.56 7.85
CA THR A 7 20.00 7.31 6.59
C THR A 7 19.16 8.59 6.57
N ALA A 8 17.94 8.56 7.11
CA ALA A 8 17.10 9.75 7.24
C ALA A 8 17.73 10.81 8.17
N ALA A 9 18.37 10.40 9.27
CA ALA A 9 19.07 11.31 10.16
C ALA A 9 20.36 11.89 9.54
N LYS A 10 21.04 11.14 8.67
CA LYS A 10 22.16 11.66 7.88
C LYS A 10 21.69 12.71 6.87
N LYS A 11 20.62 12.42 6.11
CA LYS A 11 20.00 13.38 5.17
C LYS A 11 19.52 14.65 5.89
N ALA A 12 18.87 14.49 7.04
CA ALA A 12 18.42 15.62 7.85
C ALA A 12 19.58 16.48 8.37
N ARG A 13 20.71 15.86 8.77
CA ARG A 13 21.92 16.60 9.16
C ARG A 13 22.56 17.34 7.99
N ALA A 14 22.56 16.75 6.80
CA ALA A 14 23.05 17.41 5.59
C ALA A 14 22.19 18.63 5.26
N ALA A 15 20.88 18.46 5.17
CA ALA A 15 19.93 19.56 4.94
C ALA A 15 19.98 20.64 6.03
N ALA A 16 20.26 20.27 7.29
CA ALA A 16 20.42 21.24 8.37
C ALA A 16 21.70 22.07 8.28
N ARG A 17 22.76 21.56 7.64
CA ARG A 17 23.95 22.36 7.32
C ARG A 17 23.66 23.42 6.27
N ASP A 18 22.65 23.19 5.43
CA ASP A 18 22.18 24.13 4.40
C ASP A 18 21.12 25.13 4.95
N GLY A 19 21.03 25.29 6.28
CA GLY A 19 20.17 26.29 6.92
C GLY A 19 18.72 25.85 7.18
N ARG A 20 18.32 24.63 6.82
CA ARG A 20 17.00 24.10 7.19
C ARG A 20 16.95 23.66 8.66
N LYS A 21 15.79 23.79 9.32
CA LYS A 21 15.62 23.24 10.66
C LYS A 21 15.76 21.71 10.60
N TYR A 22 16.68 21.16 11.39
CA TYR A 22 16.95 19.71 11.43
C TYR A 22 15.68 18.88 11.67
N THR A 23 14.77 19.35 12.51
CA THR A 23 13.50 18.67 12.79
C THR A 23 12.59 18.64 11.56
N THR A 24 12.51 19.75 10.81
CA THR A 24 11.77 19.83 9.54
C THR A 24 12.40 18.92 8.49
N ALA A 25 13.71 19.00 8.29
CA ALA A 25 14.44 18.15 7.34
C ALA A 25 14.39 16.65 7.72
N LEU A 26 14.38 16.33 9.02
CA LEU A 26 14.19 14.97 9.51
C LEU A 26 12.75 14.50 9.30
N HIS A 27 11.78 15.40 9.42
CA HIS A 27 10.40 15.08 9.12
C HIS A 27 10.22 14.86 7.62
N GLU A 28 10.76 15.73 6.76
CA GLU A 28 10.83 15.63 5.28
C GLU A 28 11.46 14.31 4.81
N ALA A 29 12.64 13.99 5.36
CA ALA A 29 13.36 12.76 5.04
C ALA A 29 12.65 11.49 5.56
N ARG A 30 11.73 11.63 6.52
CA ARG A 30 10.85 10.56 7.00
C ARG A 30 9.46 10.61 6.35
N SER A 31 9.13 11.70 5.66
CA SER A 31 7.80 12.01 5.13
C SER A 31 7.67 11.78 3.62
N THR A 32 8.77 11.50 2.95
CA THR A 32 8.70 10.77 1.68
C THR A 32 8.34 9.33 2.02
N ALA A 33 7.37 8.74 1.31
CA ALA A 33 7.03 7.32 1.40
C ALA A 33 8.18 6.45 0.85
N ALA A 34 9.39 6.69 1.35
CA ALA A 34 10.59 6.02 0.91
C ALA A 34 10.52 4.56 1.37
N PRO A 35 10.80 3.61 0.47
CA PRO A 35 10.94 2.20 0.81
C PRO A 35 11.81 2.05 2.07
N GLN A 36 11.32 1.32 3.07
CA GLN A 36 12.15 1.00 4.23
C GLN A 36 13.17 -0.09 3.89
N VAL A 37 14.33 -0.03 4.56
CA VAL A 37 15.31 -1.14 4.51
C VAL A 37 14.66 -2.37 5.13
N LEU A 38 14.47 -3.40 4.33
CA LEU A 38 13.84 -4.64 4.74
C LEU A 38 14.79 -5.45 5.65
N ALA A 39 14.29 -5.93 6.79
CA ALA A 39 15.06 -6.81 7.67
C ALA A 39 15.08 -8.24 7.09
N GLY A 40 16.25 -8.86 6.97
CA GLY A 40 16.42 -10.21 6.43
C GLY A 40 17.25 -10.26 5.14
N SER A 41 17.30 -11.42 4.49
CA SER A 41 18.00 -11.57 3.20
C SER A 41 17.23 -10.83 2.10
N PRO A 42 17.88 -9.96 1.31
CA PRO A 42 17.26 -9.30 0.16
C PRO A 42 16.61 -10.28 -0.82
N GLN A 43 17.23 -11.45 -1.04
CA GLN A 43 16.72 -12.50 -1.92
C GLN A 43 15.43 -13.14 -1.38
N TRP A 44 15.31 -13.27 -0.06
CA TRP A 44 14.07 -13.74 0.55
C TRP A 44 12.91 -12.76 0.31
N HIS A 45 13.19 -11.45 0.40
CA HIS A 45 12.20 -10.42 0.08
C HIS A 45 11.87 -10.37 -1.40
N ALA A 46 12.88 -10.51 -2.28
CA ALA A 46 12.68 -10.50 -3.73
C ALA A 46 11.78 -11.65 -4.18
N ARG A 47 11.99 -12.86 -3.65
CA ARG A 47 11.10 -14.02 -3.91
C ARG A 47 9.67 -13.76 -3.49
N ARG A 48 9.46 -13.10 -2.34
CA ARG A 48 8.11 -12.72 -1.89
C ARG A 48 7.49 -11.61 -2.72
N ALA A 49 8.29 -10.62 -3.11
CA ALA A 49 7.86 -9.54 -3.98
C ALA A 49 7.40 -10.05 -5.35
N ALA A 50 8.05 -11.12 -5.84
CA ALA A 50 7.85 -11.73 -7.15
C ALA A 50 6.69 -12.75 -7.22
N ASP A 51 6.07 -13.09 -6.08
CA ASP A 51 4.97 -14.05 -6.00
C ASP A 51 3.68 -13.34 -5.55
N PRO A 52 2.60 -13.34 -6.36
CA PRO A 52 1.33 -12.69 -5.99
C PRO A 52 0.79 -13.16 -4.63
N GLY A 53 0.97 -14.44 -4.29
CA GLY A 53 0.50 -15.00 -3.03
C GLY A 53 1.24 -14.49 -1.80
N THR A 54 2.46 -13.95 -1.96
CA THR A 54 3.29 -13.45 -0.85
C THR A 54 3.73 -11.99 -1.00
N ARG A 55 3.39 -11.33 -2.12
CA ARG A 55 3.68 -9.91 -2.39
C ARG A 55 3.11 -8.98 -1.34
N GLY A 56 1.92 -9.27 -0.81
CA GLY A 56 1.34 -8.49 0.28
C GLY A 56 2.26 -8.40 1.51
N ILE A 57 3.01 -9.47 1.83
CA ILE A 57 3.95 -9.50 2.96
C ILE A 57 5.18 -8.61 2.67
N TYR A 58 5.63 -8.62 1.42
CA TYR A 58 6.71 -7.76 0.97
C TYR A 58 6.31 -6.28 1.05
N LEU A 59 5.18 -5.92 0.45
CA LEU A 59 4.68 -4.54 0.41
C LEU A 59 4.40 -4.01 1.82
N TRP A 60 3.85 -4.86 2.70
CA TRP A 60 3.69 -4.53 4.12
C TRP A 60 5.02 -4.15 4.79
N ASN A 61 6.09 -4.92 4.55
CA ASN A 61 7.40 -4.63 5.13
C ASN A 61 8.03 -3.37 4.54
N ARG A 62 7.79 -3.10 3.25
CA ARG A 62 8.33 -1.93 2.53
C ARG A 62 7.63 -0.63 2.94
N PHE A 63 6.31 -0.65 3.13
CA PHE A 63 5.46 0.51 3.37
C PHE A 63 4.79 0.47 4.77
N ARG A 64 5.59 0.67 5.82
CA ARG A 64 5.11 0.60 7.21
C ARG A 64 4.34 1.84 7.67
N ARG A 65 3.51 1.63 8.70
CA ARG A 65 2.62 2.59 9.38
C ARG A 65 3.19 4.01 9.47
N ARG A 66 2.38 5.01 9.11
CA ARG A 66 2.75 6.41 9.19
C ARG A 66 1.64 7.28 9.76
N VAL A 67 1.99 8.26 10.58
CA VAL A 67 1.02 9.26 11.06
C VAL A 67 1.25 10.56 10.29
N VAL A 68 0.19 11.12 9.74
CA VAL A 68 0.17 12.42 9.06
C VAL A 68 -0.95 13.26 9.66
N ARG A 69 -0.57 14.32 10.39
CA ARG A 69 -1.49 15.24 11.09
C ARG A 69 -2.55 14.55 11.97
N GLY A 70 -2.14 13.53 12.72
CA GLY A 70 -3.04 12.77 13.59
C GLY A 70 -3.95 11.79 12.86
N ARG A 71 -4.03 11.85 11.53
CA ARG A 71 -4.57 10.76 10.71
C ARG A 71 -3.49 9.71 10.50
N LEU A 72 -3.86 8.47 10.71
CA LEU A 72 -3.00 7.34 10.44
C LEU A 72 -3.14 7.01 8.96
N VAL A 73 -2.06 7.23 8.20
CA VAL A 73 -1.91 6.68 6.86
C VAL A 73 -1.31 5.29 7.06
N PHE A 74 -1.76 4.30 6.29
CA PHE A 74 -1.50 2.90 6.57
C PHE A 74 -2.05 2.53 7.97
N ASN A 75 -3.34 2.82 8.23
CA ASN A 75 -3.92 2.78 9.59
C ASN A 75 -4.11 1.38 10.18
N ASP A 76 -4.34 0.36 9.35
CA ASP A 76 -4.81 -0.92 9.87
C ASP A 76 -3.73 -1.70 10.62
N THR A 77 -4.14 -2.63 11.48
CA THR A 77 -3.22 -3.58 12.09
C THR A 77 -2.33 -4.20 10.99
N PRO A 78 -1.02 -4.34 11.22
CA PRO A 78 -0.10 -5.00 10.29
C PRO A 78 -0.60 -6.36 9.79
N ARG A 79 -1.34 -7.07 10.64
CA ARG A 79 -1.99 -8.34 10.34
C ARG A 79 -3.26 -8.07 9.56
N GLY A 80 -3.38 -8.66 8.39
CA GLY A 80 -4.58 -8.63 7.57
C GLY A 80 -4.34 -8.09 6.16
N ARG A 81 -3.43 -7.13 6.01
CA ARG A 81 -3.21 -6.48 4.70
C ARG A 81 -2.55 -7.40 3.71
N ASP A 82 -1.56 -8.14 4.18
CA ASP A 82 -0.90 -9.15 3.35
C ASP A 82 -1.90 -10.23 2.94
N GLN A 83 -2.76 -10.68 3.85
CA GLN A 83 -3.81 -11.65 3.51
C GLN A 83 -4.86 -11.09 2.55
N LEU A 84 -5.33 -9.85 2.76
CA LEU A 84 -6.28 -9.21 1.86
C LEU A 84 -5.69 -9.03 0.46
N LEU A 85 -4.45 -8.55 0.36
CA LEU A 85 -3.75 -8.43 -0.91
C LEU A 85 -3.59 -9.79 -1.60
N SER A 86 -3.20 -10.84 -0.87
CA SER A 86 -3.08 -12.19 -1.45
C SER A 86 -4.41 -12.68 -2.02
N LEU A 87 -5.53 -12.47 -1.31
CA LEU A 87 -6.87 -12.84 -1.83
C LEU A 87 -7.27 -12.00 -3.05
N LEU A 88 -6.99 -10.69 -3.03
CA LEU A 88 -7.32 -9.81 -4.14
C LEU A 88 -6.49 -10.13 -5.39
N TYR A 89 -5.20 -10.41 -5.24
CA TYR A 89 -4.35 -10.86 -6.34
C TYR A 89 -4.86 -12.18 -6.93
N ASP A 90 -5.17 -13.16 -6.09
CA ASP A 90 -5.70 -14.46 -6.53
C ASP A 90 -7.05 -14.31 -7.24
N MET A 91 -7.95 -13.47 -6.71
CA MET A 91 -9.24 -13.15 -7.32
C MET A 91 -9.06 -12.47 -8.69
N VAL A 92 -8.20 -11.45 -8.78
CA VAL A 92 -7.94 -10.75 -10.04
C VAL A 92 -7.28 -11.67 -11.05
N LEU A 93 -6.30 -12.50 -10.67
CA LEU A 93 -5.66 -13.46 -11.58
C LEU A 93 -6.59 -14.59 -12.01
N THR A 94 -7.55 -14.98 -11.18
CA THR A 94 -8.61 -15.92 -11.57
C THR A 94 -9.52 -15.32 -12.64
N ALA A 95 -9.85 -14.04 -12.52
CA ALA A 95 -10.69 -13.33 -13.50
C ALA A 95 -9.93 -12.89 -14.75
N ARG A 96 -8.65 -12.54 -14.61
CA ARG A 96 -7.76 -11.93 -15.61
C ARG A 96 -6.37 -12.59 -15.58
N PRO A 97 -6.24 -13.85 -16.03
CA PRO A 97 -4.98 -14.58 -15.98
C PRO A 97 -3.87 -13.95 -16.84
N GLU A 98 -4.23 -13.11 -17.82
CA GLU A 98 -3.29 -12.34 -18.64
C GLU A 98 -2.50 -11.28 -17.86
N LEU A 99 -2.95 -10.92 -16.65
CA LEU A 99 -2.24 -10.00 -15.75
C LEU A 99 -1.18 -10.70 -14.89
N ALA A 100 -0.92 -12.00 -15.10
CA ALA A 100 0.13 -12.70 -14.41
C ALA A 100 1.49 -12.00 -14.65
N PRO A 101 2.18 -11.56 -13.58
CA PRO A 101 3.40 -10.78 -13.70
C PRO A 101 4.53 -11.64 -14.28
N THR A 102 5.22 -11.12 -15.28
CA THR A 102 6.42 -11.77 -15.83
C THR A 102 7.65 -11.15 -15.19
N VAL A 103 8.07 -11.70 -14.05
CA VAL A 103 9.23 -11.20 -13.31
C VAL A 103 10.50 -11.89 -13.82
N PRO A 104 11.52 -11.13 -14.27
CA PRO A 104 12.80 -11.71 -14.69
C PRO A 104 13.54 -12.40 -13.52
N ASP A 105 14.09 -13.59 -13.75
CA ASP A 105 14.83 -14.35 -12.73
C ASP A 105 16.07 -13.59 -12.21
N ASP A 106 16.72 -12.83 -13.09
CA ASP A 106 17.86 -11.98 -12.76
C ASP A 106 17.46 -10.81 -11.84
N ALA A 107 16.28 -10.23 -12.02
CA ALA A 107 15.73 -9.25 -11.09
C ALA A 107 15.53 -9.84 -9.69
N VAL A 108 15.01 -11.07 -9.59
CA VAL A 108 14.85 -11.77 -8.31
C VAL A 108 16.21 -12.09 -7.67
N ALA A 109 17.17 -12.59 -8.47
CA ALA A 109 18.51 -12.94 -8.01
C ALA A 109 19.30 -11.71 -7.51
N ALA A 110 19.17 -10.58 -8.22
CA ALA A 110 19.80 -9.31 -7.87
C ALA A 110 19.05 -8.55 -6.75
N ALA A 111 17.86 -9.00 -6.36
CA ALA A 111 16.93 -8.25 -5.51
C ALA A 111 16.64 -6.84 -6.07
N ASP A 112 16.46 -6.76 -7.39
CA ASP A 112 16.02 -5.56 -8.09
C ASP A 112 14.52 -5.36 -7.88
N PHE A 113 14.19 -4.72 -6.77
CA PHE A 113 12.81 -4.46 -6.39
C PHE A 113 12.09 -3.51 -7.32
N ASP A 114 12.80 -2.63 -8.04
CA ASP A 114 12.18 -1.69 -8.97
C ASP A 114 11.72 -2.43 -10.22
N ALA A 115 12.54 -3.36 -10.74
CA ALA A 115 12.15 -4.23 -11.84
C ALA A 115 10.99 -5.17 -11.44
N ILE A 116 11.00 -5.72 -10.22
CA ILE A 116 9.90 -6.56 -9.72
C ILE A 116 8.60 -5.75 -9.61
N ASP A 117 8.65 -4.53 -9.04
CA ASP A 117 7.48 -3.69 -8.92
C ASP A 117 6.94 -3.24 -10.28
N ALA A 118 7.81 -2.91 -11.23
CA ALA A 118 7.40 -2.59 -12.60
C ALA A 118 6.67 -3.76 -13.27
N ALA A 119 7.13 -5.00 -13.06
CA ALA A 119 6.46 -6.19 -13.58
C ALA A 119 5.08 -6.45 -12.94
N PHE A 120 4.88 -6.02 -11.69
CA PHE A 120 3.62 -6.17 -10.96
C PHE A 120 2.65 -4.99 -11.14
N ALA A 121 3.11 -3.84 -11.62
CA ALA A 121 2.29 -2.63 -11.73
C ALA A 121 0.92 -2.85 -12.42
N PRO A 122 0.80 -3.64 -13.51
CA PRO A 122 -0.51 -3.93 -14.10
C PRO A 122 -1.47 -4.66 -13.16
N LEU A 123 -0.97 -5.66 -12.43
CA LEU A 123 -1.76 -6.44 -11.47
C LEU A 123 -2.12 -5.62 -10.23
N ASP A 124 -1.14 -4.88 -9.68
CA ASP A 124 -1.34 -3.98 -8.53
C ASP A 124 -2.43 -2.94 -8.85
N ARG A 125 -2.43 -2.42 -10.08
CA ARG A 125 -3.46 -1.48 -10.55
C ARG A 125 -4.82 -2.13 -10.69
N ALA A 126 -4.91 -3.31 -11.30
CA ALA A 126 -6.18 -4.02 -11.42
C ALA A 126 -6.81 -4.30 -10.05
N VAL A 127 -6.00 -4.71 -9.06
CA VAL A 127 -6.45 -4.85 -7.67
C VAL A 127 -6.91 -3.51 -7.09
N ARG A 128 -6.16 -2.42 -7.33
CA ARG A 128 -6.54 -1.09 -6.84
C ARG A 128 -7.85 -0.58 -7.45
N CYS A 129 -8.12 -0.88 -8.72
CA CYS A 129 -9.38 -0.58 -9.41
C CYS A 129 -10.55 -1.37 -8.82
N VAL A 130 -10.35 -2.65 -8.46
CA VAL A 130 -11.37 -3.42 -7.73
C VAL A 130 -11.74 -2.72 -6.42
N LEU A 131 -10.75 -2.31 -5.63
CA LEU A 131 -10.98 -1.59 -4.37
C LEU A 131 -11.60 -0.20 -4.56
N ALA A 132 -11.43 0.42 -5.73
CA ALA A 132 -12.01 1.71 -6.06
C ALA A 132 -13.52 1.64 -6.41
N GLN A 133 -14.08 0.44 -6.60
CA GLN A 133 -15.48 0.29 -6.97
C GLN A 133 -16.41 0.88 -5.91
N SER A 134 -17.39 1.66 -6.36
CA SER A 134 -18.43 2.28 -5.53
C SER A 134 -19.81 1.74 -5.91
N PRO A 135 -20.64 1.35 -4.94
CA PRO A 135 -20.35 1.31 -3.50
C PRO A 135 -19.34 0.21 -3.13
N ALA A 136 -18.67 0.36 -1.98
CA ALA A 136 -17.68 -0.62 -1.49
C ALA A 136 -18.23 -2.05 -1.33
N SER A 137 -19.56 -2.22 -1.23
CA SER A 137 -20.20 -3.53 -1.17
C SER A 137 -19.99 -4.36 -2.44
N VAL A 138 -19.72 -3.74 -3.60
CA VAL A 138 -19.54 -4.47 -4.87
C VAL A 138 -18.30 -5.37 -4.82
N TRP A 139 -17.13 -4.80 -4.51
CA TRP A 139 -15.90 -5.59 -4.43
C TRP A 139 -15.93 -6.59 -3.28
N GLN A 140 -16.61 -6.28 -2.18
CA GLN A 140 -16.78 -7.19 -1.05
C GLN A 140 -17.58 -8.44 -1.45
N GLN A 141 -18.65 -8.27 -2.25
CA GLN A 141 -19.44 -9.39 -2.76
C GLN A 141 -18.62 -10.26 -3.74
N GLN A 142 -17.82 -9.63 -4.61
CA GLN A 142 -16.91 -10.35 -5.50
C GLN A 142 -15.88 -11.18 -4.73
N LEU A 143 -15.26 -10.56 -3.71
CA LEU A 143 -14.30 -11.23 -2.84
C LEU A 143 -14.93 -12.38 -2.05
N GLN A 144 -16.16 -12.18 -1.53
CA GLN A 144 -16.92 -13.22 -0.84
C GLN A 144 -17.16 -14.43 -1.75
N ALA A 145 -17.66 -14.20 -2.97
CA ALA A 145 -17.93 -15.26 -3.94
C ALA A 145 -16.64 -16.02 -4.31
N HIS A 146 -15.52 -15.29 -4.44
CA HIS A 146 -14.20 -15.90 -4.68
C HIS A 146 -13.76 -16.79 -3.51
N VAL A 147 -13.88 -16.30 -2.28
CA VAL A 147 -13.54 -17.07 -1.06
C VAL A 147 -14.38 -18.35 -0.96
N GLU A 148 -15.68 -18.27 -1.23
CA GLU A 148 -16.56 -19.45 -1.24
C GLU A 148 -16.13 -20.48 -2.30
N ALA A 149 -15.73 -20.02 -3.48
CA ALA A 149 -15.20 -20.89 -4.52
C ALA A 149 -13.87 -21.55 -4.11
N LEU A 150 -13.00 -20.83 -3.39
CA LEU A 150 -11.76 -21.39 -2.85
C LEU A 150 -12.02 -22.44 -1.76
N ASP A 151 -13.00 -22.20 -0.88
CA ASP A 151 -13.37 -23.14 0.20
C ASP A 151 -13.94 -24.46 -0.34
N ALA A 152 -14.63 -24.43 -1.49
CA ALA A 152 -15.17 -25.62 -2.14
C ALA A 152 -14.08 -26.49 -2.82
N GLN A 153 -12.90 -25.94 -3.09
CA GLN A 153 -11.84 -26.66 -3.78
C GLN A 153 -11.11 -27.65 -2.87
N THR A 154 -11.00 -28.90 -3.34
CA THR A 154 -10.17 -29.93 -2.72
C THR A 154 -9.00 -30.26 -3.66
N GLY A 155 -7.79 -30.45 -3.12
CA GLY A 155 -6.61 -30.75 -3.94
C GLY A 155 -5.31 -30.11 -3.43
N PRO A 156 -4.19 -30.23 -4.15
CA PRO A 156 -2.90 -29.66 -3.74
C PRO A 156 -3.03 -28.17 -3.38
N GLY A 157 -2.34 -27.74 -2.31
CA GLY A 157 -2.39 -26.35 -1.84
C GLY A 157 -3.64 -25.96 -1.04
N TRP A 158 -4.60 -26.89 -0.82
CA TRP A 158 -5.81 -26.61 -0.04
C TRP A 158 -5.54 -26.07 1.37
N GLN A 159 -4.45 -26.50 2.02
CA GLN A 159 -4.10 -26.01 3.37
C GLN A 159 -3.73 -24.53 3.37
N ALA A 160 -2.97 -24.07 2.38
CA ALA A 160 -2.58 -22.68 2.24
C ALA A 160 -3.81 -21.81 1.95
N ARG A 161 -4.67 -22.25 1.03
CA ARG A 161 -5.95 -21.60 0.72
C ARG A 161 -6.86 -21.53 1.95
N ARG A 162 -7.03 -22.63 2.68
CA ARG A 162 -7.83 -22.69 3.90
C ARG A 162 -7.30 -21.78 5.01
N ALA A 163 -5.99 -21.61 5.12
CA ALA A 163 -5.42 -20.65 6.07
C ALA A 163 -5.80 -19.21 5.71
N LEU A 164 -5.82 -18.89 4.41
CA LEU A 164 -6.16 -17.58 3.87
C LEU A 164 -7.67 -17.28 3.97
N THR A 165 -8.53 -18.19 3.50
CA THR A 165 -9.99 -18.06 3.64
C THR A 165 -10.43 -18.11 5.10
N GLY A 166 -9.79 -18.94 5.91
CA GLY A 166 -10.01 -18.97 7.36
C GLY A 166 -9.66 -17.65 8.05
N TRP A 167 -8.67 -16.89 7.58
CA TRP A 167 -8.43 -15.53 8.06
C TRP A 167 -9.58 -14.59 7.66
N TYR A 168 -10.02 -14.64 6.40
CA TYR A 168 -11.11 -13.81 5.91
C TYR A 168 -12.40 -14.01 6.72
N HIS A 169 -12.79 -15.26 6.96
CA HIS A 169 -13.94 -15.58 7.80
C HIS A 169 -13.80 -15.03 9.22
N ARG A 170 -12.62 -15.15 9.83
CA ARG A 170 -12.38 -14.56 11.17
C ARG A 170 -12.45 -13.04 11.17
N ALA A 171 -11.96 -12.38 10.11
CA ALA A 171 -11.99 -10.93 10.00
C ALA A 171 -13.43 -10.38 9.95
N LEU A 172 -14.35 -11.15 9.36
CA LEU A 172 -15.76 -10.80 9.24
C LEU A 172 -16.66 -11.34 10.37
N THR A 173 -16.19 -12.33 11.13
CA THR A 173 -16.95 -12.91 12.24
C THR A 173 -16.89 -11.96 13.44
N PRO A 174 -18.03 -11.46 13.94
CA PRO A 174 -18.02 -10.65 15.15
C PRO A 174 -17.61 -11.49 16.36
N VAL A 175 -16.65 -10.99 17.14
CA VAL A 175 -16.25 -11.61 18.42
C VAL A 175 -16.84 -10.78 19.55
N TYR A 176 -17.52 -11.44 20.47
CA TYR A 176 -18.02 -10.81 21.70
C TYR A 176 -16.84 -10.63 22.66
N THR A 177 -16.52 -9.37 22.98
CA THR A 177 -15.50 -9.04 23.99
C THR A 177 -16.14 -8.94 25.38
N PHE A 178 -15.32 -8.78 26.43
CA PHE A 178 -15.78 -8.63 27.82
C PHE A 178 -16.83 -7.50 28.02
N ASP A 179 -16.90 -6.55 27.10
CA ASP A 179 -17.86 -5.43 27.13
C ASP A 179 -19.20 -5.78 26.44
N GLU A 180 -19.44 -7.04 26.06
CA GLU A 180 -20.65 -7.59 25.39
C GLU A 180 -21.00 -7.00 24.01
N TRP A 181 -20.22 -6.04 23.51
CA TRP A 181 -20.40 -5.51 22.16
C TRP A 181 -19.69 -6.37 21.12
N PRO A 182 -20.39 -6.90 20.10
CA PRO A 182 -19.76 -7.66 19.02
C PRO A 182 -18.83 -6.73 18.23
N ARG A 183 -17.55 -7.11 18.13
CA ARG A 183 -16.57 -6.42 17.28
C ARG A 183 -16.04 -7.40 16.24
N ALA A 184 -16.24 -7.08 14.96
CA ALA A 184 -15.48 -7.69 13.87
C ALA A 184 -14.17 -6.90 13.69
N GLU A 185 -13.07 -7.58 13.37
CA GLU A 185 -11.81 -6.92 13.01
C GLU A 185 -11.99 -6.07 11.75
N GLY A 186 -12.86 -6.54 10.84
CA GLY A 186 -13.08 -5.92 9.55
C GLY A 186 -11.94 -6.25 8.57
N LEU A 187 -12.17 -5.91 7.30
CA LEU A 187 -11.13 -6.01 6.28
C LEU A 187 -10.27 -4.74 6.32
N PRO A 188 -8.93 -4.84 6.24
CA PRO A 188 -8.02 -3.70 6.31
C PRO A 188 -7.97 -2.92 4.99
N TYR A 189 -9.12 -2.36 4.61
CA TYR A 189 -9.37 -1.72 3.33
C TYR A 189 -8.45 -0.52 3.12
N TYR A 190 -8.45 0.47 4.03
CA TYR A 190 -7.70 1.71 3.86
C TYR A 190 -6.19 1.44 3.82
N GLY A 191 -5.68 0.60 4.71
CA GLY A 191 -4.26 0.26 4.73
C GLY A 191 -3.83 -0.51 3.47
N THR A 192 -4.73 -1.26 2.85
CA THR A 192 -4.49 -1.96 1.58
C THR A 192 -4.44 -0.98 0.41
N CYS A 193 -5.41 -0.05 0.32
CA CYS A 193 -5.40 1.03 -0.67
C CYS A 193 -4.13 1.88 -0.56
N ASP A 194 -3.76 2.32 0.65
CA ASP A 194 -2.57 3.15 0.86
C ASP A 194 -1.28 2.43 0.40
N THR A 195 -1.22 1.11 0.62
CA THR A 195 -0.08 0.28 0.22
C THR A 195 0.03 0.17 -1.30
N LEU A 196 -1.10 -0.04 -1.99
CA LEU A 196 -1.17 -0.09 -3.45
C LEU A 196 -0.86 1.28 -4.07
N ASP A 197 -1.43 2.35 -3.52
CA ASP A 197 -1.15 3.72 -3.96
C ASP A 197 0.34 4.06 -3.83
N ALA A 198 0.99 3.65 -2.74
CA ALA A 198 2.41 3.88 -2.54
C ALA A 198 3.30 3.14 -3.55
N VAL A 199 3.02 1.86 -3.83
CA VAL A 199 3.82 1.10 -4.83
C VAL A 199 3.53 1.56 -6.26
N LEU A 200 2.28 1.87 -6.59
CA LEU A 200 1.92 2.35 -7.92
C LEU A 200 2.52 3.74 -8.20
N VAL A 201 2.51 4.65 -7.23
CA VAL A 201 3.22 5.93 -7.35
C VAL A 201 4.73 5.72 -7.49
N HIS A 202 5.31 4.75 -6.78
CA HIS A 202 6.73 4.43 -6.92
C HIS A 202 7.07 4.00 -8.35
N THR A 203 6.19 3.25 -9.02
CA THR A 203 6.40 2.78 -10.40
C THR A 203 6.01 3.78 -11.49
N ALA A 204 4.93 4.55 -11.28
CA ALA A 204 4.31 5.38 -12.32
C ALA A 204 4.54 6.89 -12.11
N GLY A 205 5.17 7.28 -11.00
CA GLY A 205 5.32 8.67 -10.59
C GLY A 205 4.09 9.22 -9.85
N GLY A 206 4.20 10.47 -9.41
CA GLY A 206 3.20 11.16 -8.61
C GLY A 206 3.57 11.23 -7.12
N TYR A 207 2.55 11.36 -6.26
CA TYR A 207 2.74 11.62 -4.84
C TYR A 207 2.01 10.59 -3.98
N ALA A 208 2.76 9.81 -3.21
CA ALA A 208 2.21 8.73 -2.40
C ALA A 208 1.40 9.28 -1.20
N PRO A 209 0.52 8.48 -0.60
CA PRO A 209 -0.17 8.84 0.63
C PRO A 209 0.78 9.35 1.72
N GLY A 210 0.38 10.45 2.34
CA GLY A 210 1.14 11.20 3.33
C GLY A 210 2.17 12.18 2.78
N THR A 211 2.32 12.31 1.47
CA THR A 211 3.23 13.30 0.87
C THR A 211 2.65 14.71 1.05
N ARG A 212 3.50 15.66 1.45
CA ARG A 212 3.17 17.09 1.53
C ARG A 212 3.47 17.72 0.17
N VAL A 213 2.47 18.36 -0.43
CA VAL A 213 2.56 18.91 -1.78
C VAL A 213 2.01 20.34 -1.82
N GLN A 214 2.50 21.13 -2.78
CA GLN A 214 1.99 22.46 -3.07
C GLN A 214 1.08 22.39 -4.30
N LEU A 215 -0.04 23.09 -4.22
CA LEU A 215 -0.96 23.29 -5.34
C LEU A 215 -0.58 24.53 -6.16
N ASP A 216 -1.08 24.62 -7.38
CA ASP A 216 -0.89 25.77 -8.28
C ASP A 216 -1.49 27.09 -7.75
N ASP A 217 -2.30 27.04 -6.69
CA ASP A 217 -2.85 28.20 -5.97
C ASP A 217 -2.11 28.48 -4.64
N ASP A 218 -0.88 27.98 -4.52
CA ASP A 218 0.03 28.10 -3.37
C ASP A 218 -0.45 27.44 -2.06
N ARG A 219 -1.61 26.78 -2.06
CA ARG A 219 -2.04 26.03 -0.89
C ARG A 219 -1.16 24.80 -0.68
N ILE A 220 -0.84 24.53 0.58
CA ILE A 220 -0.17 23.31 0.99
C ILE A 220 -1.20 22.29 1.44
N VAL A 221 -1.06 21.07 0.92
CA VAL A 221 -1.93 19.94 1.26
C VAL A 221 -1.12 18.68 1.52
N TYR A 222 -1.74 17.70 2.20
CA TYR A 222 -1.22 16.36 2.35
C TYR A 222 -2.05 15.40 1.52
N VAL A 223 -1.39 14.56 0.72
CA VAL A 223 -2.05 13.47 -0.01
C VAL A 223 -2.59 12.45 0.99
N LEU A 224 -3.87 12.12 0.91
CA LEU A 224 -4.50 11.07 1.70
C LEU A 224 -4.71 9.80 0.87
N ARG A 225 -5.18 9.95 -0.37
CA ARG A 225 -5.43 8.85 -1.31
C ARG A 225 -5.05 9.26 -2.72
N VAL A 226 -4.66 8.29 -3.52
CA VAL A 226 -4.39 8.48 -4.95
C VAL A 226 -5.54 7.87 -5.75
N ASP A 227 -6.06 8.63 -6.70
CA ASP A 227 -7.16 8.19 -7.57
C ASP A 227 -6.59 7.74 -8.93
N TRP A 228 -7.01 6.55 -9.36
CA TRP A 228 -6.58 5.86 -10.57
C TRP A 228 -7.85 5.51 -11.37
N TRP A 229 -8.10 6.22 -12.46
CA TRP A 229 -9.25 6.04 -13.35
C TRP A 229 -8.87 5.29 -14.62
N ASP A 230 -7.61 5.36 -15.04
CA ASP A 230 -7.10 4.56 -16.16
C ASP A 230 -6.41 3.26 -15.70
N GLU A 231 -6.40 2.25 -16.58
CA GLU A 231 -5.55 1.06 -16.41
C GLU A 231 -4.08 1.36 -16.81
N HIS A 232 -3.79 2.56 -17.34
CA HIS A 232 -2.55 2.89 -18.03
C HIS A 232 -2.13 4.36 -17.80
N GLY A 233 -1.39 4.64 -16.73
CA GLY A 233 -0.92 6.01 -16.55
C GLY A 233 -0.27 6.29 -15.21
N GLY A 234 -0.02 7.58 -14.96
CA GLY A 234 0.19 8.10 -13.61
C GLY A 234 -1.14 8.34 -12.90
N PRO A 235 -1.11 8.92 -11.69
CA PRO A 235 -2.33 9.31 -10.99
C PRO A 235 -3.21 10.29 -11.78
N ASP A 236 -4.53 10.11 -11.73
CA ASP A 236 -5.51 11.05 -12.29
C ASP A 236 -5.84 12.18 -11.31
N GLY A 237 -5.81 11.86 -10.02
CA GLY A 237 -6.20 12.76 -8.95
C GLY A 237 -5.72 12.32 -7.58
N TYR A 238 -5.99 13.17 -6.61
CA TYR A 238 -5.68 12.94 -5.21
C TYR A 238 -6.85 13.37 -4.35
N THR A 239 -7.16 12.58 -3.33
CA THR A 239 -7.86 13.09 -2.15
C THR A 239 -6.82 13.70 -1.23
N VAL A 240 -6.98 14.98 -0.88
CA VAL A 240 -6.01 15.73 -0.08
C VAL A 240 -6.66 16.40 1.12
N VAL A 241 -5.86 16.70 2.14
CA VAL A 241 -6.27 17.53 3.28
C VAL A 241 -5.37 18.76 3.38
N PRO A 242 -5.92 19.98 3.50
CA PRO A 242 -5.12 21.19 3.69
C PRO A 242 -4.23 21.12 4.93
N GLU A 243 -3.12 21.83 4.88
CA GLU A 243 -2.29 22.02 6.06
C GLU A 243 -3.02 22.83 7.15
N ASP A 244 -3.93 23.73 6.76
CA ASP A 244 -4.55 24.67 7.71
C ASP A 244 -6.00 24.33 8.08
N THR A 245 -6.63 23.38 7.39
CA THR A 245 -8.03 23.00 7.61
C THR A 245 -8.19 21.47 7.69
N GLY A 246 -9.19 20.99 8.45
CA GLY A 246 -9.38 19.56 8.72
C GLY A 246 -10.22 18.78 7.70
N GLY A 247 -10.79 19.45 6.70
CA GLY A 247 -11.64 18.83 5.68
C GLY A 247 -10.83 18.32 4.49
N ASP A 248 -11.17 17.13 3.98
CA ASP A 248 -10.58 16.62 2.74
C ASP A 248 -11.39 17.06 1.51
N PHE A 249 -10.72 17.07 0.37
CA PHE A 249 -11.31 17.34 -0.93
C PHE A 249 -10.49 16.68 -2.04
N GLU A 250 -11.10 16.50 -3.20
CA GLU A 250 -10.46 15.90 -4.37
C GLU A 250 -9.83 16.97 -5.26
N ILE A 251 -8.67 16.65 -5.83
CA ILE A 251 -7.97 17.47 -6.81
C ILE A 251 -7.51 16.60 -7.98
N ARG A 252 -7.41 17.21 -9.17
CA ARG A 252 -6.72 16.59 -10.31
C ARG A 252 -5.22 16.57 -10.10
N ALA A 253 -4.53 15.57 -10.67
CA ALA A 253 -3.09 15.44 -10.50
C ALA A 253 -2.29 16.61 -11.10
N ASP A 254 -2.79 17.22 -12.18
CA ASP A 254 -2.19 18.39 -12.85
C ASP A 254 -2.22 19.68 -12.01
N ARG A 255 -2.95 19.71 -10.89
CA ARG A 255 -2.99 20.83 -9.95
C ARG A 255 -1.80 20.84 -8.98
N VAL A 256 -1.00 19.78 -8.94
CA VAL A 256 0.14 19.66 -8.01
C VAL A 256 1.42 20.14 -8.68
N VAL A 257 2.02 21.22 -8.16
CA VAL A 257 3.22 21.83 -8.75
C VAL A 257 4.53 21.21 -8.24
N GLY A 258 4.52 20.55 -7.08
CA GLY A 258 5.72 19.96 -6.49
C GLY A 258 5.54 19.45 -5.07
N THR A 259 6.57 18.81 -4.54
CA THR A 259 6.71 18.59 -3.09
C THR A 259 7.03 19.91 -2.40
N ALA A 260 6.38 20.15 -1.26
CA ALA A 260 6.53 21.37 -0.48
C ALA A 260 7.32 21.18 0.81
#